data_AF-A0A1G7UEJ2-F1
#
_entry.id   AF-A0A1G7UEJ2-F1
#
_cell.length_a   1.000
_cell.length_b   1.000
_cell.length_c   1.000
_cell.angle_alpha   90.00
_cell.angle_beta   90.00
_cell.angle_gamma   90.00
#
_symmetry.space_group_name_H-M   'P 1'
#
loop_
_entity.id
_entity.type
_entity.pdbx_description
1 polymer ?
#
loop_
_entity_poly.entity_id
_entity_poly.type
_entity_poly.pdbx_seq_one_letter_code
_entity_poly.pdbx_strand_id
1 'polypeptide(L)'
;MSSHDNKYVQAAQQDFDALRQQWDEVRKNFPEPGRGGDIPDSRLAETAWNDFQEQSEKLRRAGETASAELRESYKVAREKVRKVVDAYRQG
;
A
#
# COMPACT_ATOMS: atom_id res chain seq x y z
N MET A 1 14.00 17.49 -21.11
CA MET A 1 13.08 17.27 -19.98
C MET A 1 12.89 15.75 -19.82
N SER A 2 12.70 15.28 -18.59
CA SER A 2 12.02 14.00 -18.26
C SER A 2 12.79 12.68 -18.35
N SER A 3 13.93 12.52 -17.66
CA SER A 3 14.50 11.17 -17.38
C SER A 3 14.46 10.77 -15.91
N HIS A 4 14.28 11.71 -14.98
CA HIS A 4 14.14 11.43 -13.56
C HIS A 4 12.69 11.11 -13.16
N ASP A 5 11.71 11.70 -13.84
CA ASP A 5 10.30 11.63 -13.45
C ASP A 5 9.59 10.35 -13.91
N ASN A 6 10.00 9.77 -15.04
CA ASN A 6 9.50 8.47 -15.50
C ASN A 6 9.99 7.31 -14.59
N LYS A 7 11.20 7.47 -14.01
CA LYS A 7 11.71 6.54 -13.00
C LYS A 7 10.86 6.54 -11.74
N TYR A 8 10.22 7.66 -11.40
CA TYR A 8 9.39 7.74 -10.20
C TYR A 8 8.12 6.91 -10.33
N VAL A 9 7.41 7.02 -11.46
CA VAL A 9 6.20 6.21 -11.73
C VAL A 9 6.56 4.72 -11.83
N GLN A 10 7.67 4.38 -12.50
CA GLN A 10 8.17 3.01 -12.55
C GLN A 10 8.55 2.46 -11.17
N ALA A 11 9.22 3.26 -10.34
CA ALA A 11 9.56 2.87 -8.97
C ALA A 11 8.31 2.68 -8.10
N ALA A 12 7.31 3.57 -8.22
CA ALA A 12 6.04 3.42 -7.51
C ALA A 12 5.28 2.15 -7.92
N GLN A 13 5.35 1.77 -9.20
CA GLN A 13 4.77 0.54 -9.71
C GLN A 13 5.48 -0.69 -9.13
N GLN A 14 6.81 -0.71 -9.14
CA GLN A 14 7.60 -1.79 -8.54
C GLN A 14 7.36 -1.91 -7.03
N ASP A 15 7.28 -0.78 -6.33
CA ASP A 15 6.97 -0.72 -4.90
C ASP A 15 5.56 -1.27 -4.61
N PHE A 16 4.59 -0.93 -5.46
CA PHE A 16 3.23 -1.45 -5.34
C PHE A 16 3.18 -2.97 -5.51
N ASP A 17 3.81 -3.51 -6.56
CA ASP A 17 3.83 -4.95 -6.81
C ASP A 17 4.55 -5.72 -5.69
N ALA A 18 5.67 -5.17 -5.17
CA ALA A 18 6.39 -5.77 -4.06
C ALA A 18 5.58 -5.76 -2.75
N LEU A 19 4.90 -4.64 -2.43
CA LEU A 19 4.06 -4.57 -1.23
C LEU A 19 2.79 -5.41 -1.38
N ARG A 20 2.24 -5.53 -2.59
CA ARG A 20 1.08 -6.40 -2.85
C ARG A 20 1.39 -7.86 -2.54
N GLN A 21 2.53 -8.35 -3.00
CA GLN A 21 2.94 -9.73 -2.71
C GLN A 21 3.05 -9.98 -1.21
N GLN A 22 3.70 -9.07 -0.47
CA GLN A 22 3.86 -9.19 0.97
C GLN A 22 2.52 -9.07 1.72
N TRP A 23 1.65 -8.17 1.24
CA TRP A 23 0.29 -8.03 1.75
C TRP A 23 -0.52 -9.31 1.55
N ASP A 24 -0.49 -9.91 0.35
CA ASP A 24 -1.20 -11.16 0.06
C ASP A 24 -0.70 -12.33 0.93
N GLU A 25 0.58 -12.35 1.30
CA GLU A 25 1.11 -13.30 2.28
C GLU A 25 0.53 -13.08 3.67
N VAL A 26 0.57 -11.83 4.15
CA VAL A 26 0.11 -11.45 5.48
C VAL A 26 -1.41 -11.62 5.62
N ARG A 27 -2.18 -11.28 4.58
CA ARG A 27 -3.63 -11.39 4.53
C ARG A 27 -4.10 -12.84 4.71
N LYS A 28 -3.33 -13.84 4.28
CA LYS A 28 -3.66 -15.26 4.52
C LYS A 28 -3.67 -15.62 6.00
N ASN A 29 -2.92 -14.89 6.82
CA ASN A 29 -2.88 -15.07 8.27
C ASN A 29 -3.97 -14.26 8.99
N PHE A 30 -4.76 -13.45 8.26
CA PHE A 30 -5.87 -12.75 8.88
C PHE A 30 -6.95 -13.75 9.25
N PRO A 31 -7.55 -13.63 10.44
CA PRO A 31 -8.66 -14.50 10.82
C PRO A 31 -9.81 -14.32 9.84
N GLU A 32 -10.42 -15.44 9.42
CA GLU A 32 -11.61 -15.38 8.57
C GLU A 32 -12.69 -14.53 9.24
N PRO A 33 -13.29 -13.56 8.53
CA PRO A 33 -14.37 -12.76 9.08
C PRO A 33 -15.51 -13.69 9.52
N GLY A 34 -15.74 -13.77 10.83
CA GLY A 34 -16.80 -14.56 11.44
C GLY A 34 -16.39 -15.81 12.21
N ARG A 35 -15.10 -16.19 12.27
CA ARG A 35 -14.66 -17.42 12.97
C ARG A 35 -14.00 -17.25 14.33
N GLY A 36 -13.78 -16.03 14.80
CA GLY A 36 -13.31 -15.80 16.16
C GLY A 36 -12.68 -14.43 16.32
N GLY A 37 -13.38 -13.55 17.03
CA GLY A 37 -12.89 -12.24 17.43
C GLY A 37 -12.88 -11.23 16.28
N ASP A 38 -13.67 -10.17 16.43
CA ASP A 38 -13.47 -8.92 15.71
C ASP A 38 -12.04 -8.44 16.07
N ILE A 39 -11.01 -8.83 15.30
CA ILE A 39 -9.66 -8.31 15.54
C ILE A 39 -9.63 -6.93 14.86
N PRO A 40 -9.65 -5.82 15.63
CA PRO A 40 -9.65 -4.48 15.05
C PRO A 40 -8.47 -4.25 14.10
N ASP A 41 -7.35 -4.95 14.32
CA ASP A 41 -6.14 -4.85 13.51
C ASP A 41 -6.33 -5.33 12.06
N SER A 42 -7.13 -6.36 11.78
CA SER A 42 -7.31 -6.85 10.40
C SER A 42 -8.15 -5.90 9.54
N ARG A 43 -9.19 -5.25 10.13
CA ARG A 43 -9.97 -4.21 9.43
C ARG A 43 -9.16 -2.95 9.20
N LEU A 44 -8.35 -2.53 10.18
CA LEU A 44 -7.44 -1.39 10.02
C LEU A 44 -6.39 -1.67 8.94
N ALA A 45 -5.86 -2.90 8.93
CA ALA A 45 -4.96 -3.38 7.90
C ALA A 45 -5.63 -3.32 6.51
N GLU A 46 -6.82 -3.89 6.34
CA GLU A 46 -7.54 -3.87 5.05
C GLU A 46 -7.85 -2.44 4.60
N THR A 47 -8.19 -1.54 5.54
CA THR A 47 -8.40 -0.13 5.25
C THR A 47 -7.11 0.55 4.77
N ALA A 48 -5.98 0.30 5.43
CA ALA A 48 -4.69 0.84 5.02
C ALA A 48 -4.26 0.31 3.64
N TRP A 49 -4.54 -0.96 3.35
CA TRP A 49 -4.29 -1.55 2.04
C TRP A 49 -5.16 -0.93 0.96
N ASN A 50 -6.47 -0.76 1.20
CA ASN A 50 -7.38 -0.11 0.26
C ASN A 50 -6.98 1.35 -0.03
N ASP A 51 -6.62 2.12 1.00
CA ASP A 51 -6.11 3.50 0.84
C ASP A 51 -4.84 3.51 -0.01
N PHE A 52 -3.89 2.60 0.26
CA PHE A 52 -2.68 2.48 -0.55
C PHE A 52 -2.97 2.12 -2.01
N GLN A 53 -3.90 1.20 -2.28
CA GLN A 53 -4.32 0.88 -3.65
C GLN A 53 -4.92 2.11 -4.35
N GLU A 54 -5.78 2.86 -3.68
CA GLU A 54 -6.39 4.06 -4.22
C GLU A 54 -5.33 5.14 -4.54
N GLN A 55 -4.44 5.45 -3.60
CA GLN A 55 -3.38 6.44 -3.82
C GLN A 55 -2.40 6.00 -4.92
N SER A 56 -2.08 4.70 -5.00
CA SER A 56 -1.23 4.14 -6.05
C SER A 56 -1.88 4.28 -7.43
N GLU A 57 -3.18 4.02 -7.53
CA GLU A 57 -3.90 4.18 -8.78
C GLU A 57 -4.02 5.66 -9.19
N LYS A 58 -4.32 6.55 -8.24
CA LYS A 58 -4.34 8.00 -8.47
C LYS A 58 -2.98 8.49 -8.95
N LEU A 59 -1.89 8.06 -8.30
CA LEU A 59 -0.53 8.41 -8.68
C LEU A 59 -0.20 7.90 -10.10
N ARG A 60 -0.59 6.67 -10.43
CA ARG A 60 -0.41 6.09 -11.78
C ARG A 60 -1.20 6.84 -12.84
N ARG A 61 -2.45 7.21 -12.56
CA ARG A 61 -3.32 7.96 -13.48
C ARG A 61 -2.79 9.38 -13.71
N ALA A 62 -2.33 10.04 -12.65
CA ALA A 62 -1.73 11.36 -12.76
C ALA A 62 -0.35 11.30 -13.44
N GLY A 63 0.38 10.21 -13.27
CA GLY A 63 1.68 9.97 -13.87
C GLY A 63 2.63 11.12 -13.60
N GLU A 64 3.14 11.73 -14.68
CA GLU A 64 4.08 12.86 -14.61
C GLU A 64 3.46 14.14 -14.04
N THR A 65 2.12 14.27 -14.06
CA THR A 65 1.39 15.45 -13.56
C THR A 65 0.96 15.32 -12.10
N ALA A 66 1.36 14.26 -11.41
CA ALA A 66 1.04 14.05 -10.00
C ALA A 66 1.56 15.20 -9.12
N SER A 67 0.66 15.83 -8.38
CA SER A 67 0.98 16.88 -7.41
C SER A 67 1.89 16.36 -6.29
N ALA A 68 2.62 17.28 -5.65
CA ALA A 68 3.45 16.94 -4.49
C ALA A 68 2.61 16.28 -3.37
N GLU A 69 1.40 16.79 -3.14
CA GLU A 69 0.44 16.24 -2.18
C GLU A 69 0.04 14.79 -2.50
N LEU A 70 -0.18 14.46 -3.78
CA LEU A 70 -0.51 13.10 -4.19
C LEU A 70 0.68 12.15 -4.00
N ARG A 71 1.90 12.62 -4.30
CA ARG A 71 3.13 11.85 -4.06
C ARG A 71 3.36 11.61 -2.57
N GLU A 72 3.08 12.60 -1.73
CA GLU A 72 3.17 12.47 -0.28
C GLU A 72 2.10 11.53 0.29
N SER A 73 0.84 11.68 -0.16
CA SER A 73 -0.27 10.79 0.23
C SER A 73 0.04 9.33 -0.11
N TYR A 74 0.59 9.06 -1.29
CA TYR A 74 1.07 7.74 -1.67
C TYR A 74 2.16 7.22 -0.71
N LYS A 75 3.15 8.04 -0.36
CA LYS A 75 4.22 7.64 0.59
C LYS A 75 3.65 7.30 1.96
N VAL A 76 2.75 8.13 2.49
CA VAL A 76 2.11 7.89 3.79
C VAL A 76 1.31 6.59 3.76
N ALA A 77 0.50 6.36 2.72
CA ALA A 77 -0.26 5.12 2.58
C ALA A 77 0.65 3.88 2.45
N ARG A 78 1.74 4.00 1.68
CA ARG A 78 2.78 2.98 1.54
C ARG A 78 3.40 2.61 2.88
N GLU A 79 3.77 3.60 3.69
CA GLU A 79 4.35 3.37 5.02
C GLU A 79 3.38 2.71 5.98
N LYS A 80 2.09 3.04 5.94
CA LYS A 80 1.06 2.37 6.75
C LYS A 80 0.99 0.88 6.42
N VAL A 81 0.89 0.53 5.13
CA VAL A 81 0.85 -0.88 4.70
C VAL A 81 2.13 -1.60 5.11
N ARG A 82 3.30 -0.96 4.93
CA ARG A 82 4.58 -1.55 5.32
C ARG A 82 4.63 -1.85 6.81
N LYS A 83 4.20 -0.92 7.67
CA LYS A 83 4.11 -1.13 9.12
C LYS A 83 3.20 -2.31 9.48
N VAL A 84 2.07 -2.45 8.78
CA VAL A 84 1.18 -3.59 8.97
C VAL A 84 1.89 -4.89 8.58
N VAL A 85 2.47 -4.96 7.38
CA VAL A 85 3.21 -6.14 6.92
C VAL A 85 4.33 -6.52 7.90
N ASP A 86 5.10 -5.54 8.36
CA ASP A 86 6.19 -5.75 9.32
C ASP A 86 5.67 -6.24 10.67
N ALA A 87 4.56 -5.67 11.17
CA ALA A 87 3.93 -6.10 12.42
C ALA A 87 3.46 -7.56 12.37
N TYR A 88 2.87 -7.99 11.26
CA TYR A 88 2.42 -9.37 11.08
C TYR A 88 3.56 -10.36 10.76
N ARG A 89 4.73 -9.89 10.31
CA ARG A 89 5.92 -10.73 10.12
C ARG A 89 6.73 -10.94 11.39
N GLN A 90 6.67 -10.00 12.34
CA GLN A 90 7.37 -10.08 13.62
C GLN A 90 6.52 -10.65 14.75
N GLY A 91 5.21 -10.78 14.54
CA GLY A 91 4.24 -11.36 15.47
C GLY A 91 4.13 -12.88 15.39
#